data_AF-A0A7W6BV42-F1
#
_entry.id   AF-A0A7W6BV42-F1
#
_cell.length_a   1.000
_cell.length_b   1.000
_cell.length_c   1.000
_cell.angle_alpha   90.00
_cell.angle_beta   90.00
_cell.angle_gamma   90.00
#
_symmetry.space_group_name_H-M   'P 1'
#
loop_
_entity.id
_entity.type
_entity.pdbx_description
1 polymer ?
#
loop_
_entity_poly.entity_id
_entity_poly.type
_entity_poly.pdbx_seq_one_letter_code
_entity_poly.pdbx_strand_id
1 'polypeptide(L)'
;MPLLREVKIALAGEQALERCRLSLTADPAFVEPRDWRIDRIAPGDELAIADRAVRLNATLLDGLTESLRGTLTLTLHAEDGTELARERQDVELLAHNEWGGLSSMAELLPAFVMPNDPAVDRLLKAACEVLRRAGKPDALDGYRSKDRARVWQVASAIWSAVAGARLSYAIPPASFERAGQKVRTPGAIMEGGLATCLDTALLFAAALEQAGLNPLVVLTRGHAFTGVWLQPVEFSNLMTDEAAALRRHFDLDDLIVFDVRRQNIWHNSRRKLAECGPRPGVDIKRRSCG
;
A
#
# COMPACT_ATOMS: atom_id res chain seq x y z
N MET A 1 8.34 -6.79 3.67
CA MET A 1 9.07 -7.33 2.50
C MET A 1 10.58 -7.22 2.77
N PRO A 2 11.39 -8.29 2.64
CA PRO A 2 12.81 -8.23 2.95
C PRO A 2 13.60 -7.45 1.88
N LEU A 3 14.57 -6.63 2.29
CA LEU A 3 15.47 -5.93 1.36
C LEU A 3 16.27 -6.91 0.50
N LEU A 4 16.79 -7.97 1.12
CA LEU A 4 17.55 -9.03 0.46
C LEU A 4 16.66 -10.26 0.21
N ARG A 5 16.24 -10.45 -1.04
CA ARG A 5 15.40 -11.61 -1.43
C ARG A 5 16.20 -12.90 -1.55
N GLU A 6 17.42 -12.81 -2.06
CA GLU A 6 18.31 -13.95 -2.26
C GLU A 6 19.75 -13.44 -2.33
N VAL A 7 20.67 -14.14 -1.69
CA VAL A 7 22.11 -13.87 -1.78
C VAL A 7 22.81 -15.21 -1.95
N LYS A 8 23.54 -15.35 -3.06
CA LYS A 8 24.19 -16.57 -3.48
C LYS A 8 25.60 -16.27 -3.95
N ILE A 9 26.51 -17.19 -3.64
CA ILE A 9 27.89 -17.13 -4.06
C ILE A 9 28.18 -18.41 -4.83
N ALA A 10 28.48 -18.28 -6.12
CA ALA A 10 28.84 -19.39 -6.98
C ALA A 10 30.34 -19.33 -7.28
N LEU A 11 31.05 -20.44 -7.08
CA LEU A 11 32.48 -20.52 -7.35
C LEU A 11 32.73 -21.21 -8.69
N ALA A 12 33.16 -20.43 -9.69
CA ALA A 12 33.50 -20.92 -11.02
C ALA A 12 34.94 -21.47 -11.15
N GLY A 13 35.76 -21.33 -10.10
CA GLY A 13 37.16 -21.77 -10.10
C GLY A 13 37.35 -23.22 -9.64
N GLU A 14 38.54 -23.77 -9.90
CA GLU A 14 38.90 -25.15 -9.54
C GLU A 14 39.47 -25.29 -8.11
N GLN A 15 39.81 -24.17 -7.46
CA GLN A 15 40.36 -24.15 -6.11
C GLN A 15 39.30 -23.71 -5.10
N ALA A 16 39.18 -24.45 -3.99
CA ALA A 16 38.26 -24.10 -2.91
C ALA A 16 38.66 -22.75 -2.29
N LEU A 17 37.66 -21.94 -1.96
CA LEU A 17 37.85 -20.74 -1.16
C LEU A 17 37.61 -21.05 0.31
N GLU A 18 38.49 -20.59 1.19
CA GLU A 18 38.39 -20.79 2.63
C GLU A 18 38.41 -19.45 3.37
N ARG A 19 37.69 -19.37 4.48
CA ARG A 19 37.65 -18.24 5.42
C ARG A 19 37.40 -16.89 4.76
N CYS A 20 36.47 -16.85 3.82
CA CYS A 20 36.06 -15.62 3.16
C CYS A 20 35.14 -14.77 4.05
N ARG A 21 35.09 -13.47 3.77
CA ARG A 21 34.14 -12.53 4.34
C ARG A 21 33.31 -11.93 3.22
N LEU A 22 31.99 -12.05 3.32
CA LEU A 22 31.07 -11.27 2.49
C LEU A 22 30.66 -10.03 3.28
N SER A 23 30.80 -8.84 2.69
CA SER A 23 30.45 -7.56 3.31
C SER A 23 29.38 -6.85 2.48
N LEU A 24 28.33 -6.37 3.15
CA LEU A 24 27.27 -5.54 2.61
C LEU A 24 27.45 -4.10 3.06
N THR A 25 27.45 -3.17 2.12
CA THR A 25 27.41 -1.72 2.37
C THR A 25 26.39 -1.05 1.46
N ALA A 26 26.02 0.18 1.79
CA ALA A 26 25.06 0.98 1.04
C ALA A 26 25.57 2.43 0.92
N ASP A 27 25.35 3.04 -0.25
CA ASP A 27 25.54 4.46 -0.49
C ASP A 27 24.26 5.08 -1.08
N PRO A 28 23.57 6.01 -0.39
CA PRO A 28 23.85 6.47 0.96
C PRO A 28 23.70 5.36 2.01
N ALA A 29 24.12 5.59 3.25
CA ALA A 29 24.09 4.58 4.32
C ALA A 29 22.67 4.28 4.86
N PHE A 30 21.77 3.83 3.98
CA PHE A 30 20.39 3.44 4.29
C PHE A 30 20.29 2.04 4.93
N VAL A 31 21.39 1.26 4.88
CA VAL A 31 21.56 -0.04 5.55
C VAL A 31 22.78 0.04 6.45
N GLU A 32 22.68 -0.52 7.66
CA GLU A 32 23.85 -0.73 8.51
C GLU A 32 24.80 -1.76 7.86
N PRO A 33 26.11 -1.47 7.74
CA PRO A 33 27.07 -2.42 7.19
C PRO A 33 26.99 -3.78 7.88
N ARG A 34 27.00 -4.86 7.08
CA ARG A 34 26.85 -6.21 7.59
C ARG A 34 27.88 -7.16 6.98
N ASP A 35 28.50 -7.98 7.83
CA ASP A 35 29.45 -9.00 7.41
C ASP A 35 28.92 -10.41 7.68
N TRP A 36 29.18 -11.32 6.75
CA TRP A 36 29.02 -12.76 6.93
C TRP A 36 30.39 -13.43 6.78
N ARG A 37 30.70 -14.34 7.71
CA ARG A 37 31.89 -15.19 7.64
C ARG A 37 31.53 -16.48 6.93
N ILE A 38 32.37 -16.89 5.99
CA ILE A 38 32.17 -18.07 5.16
C ILE A 38 33.37 -18.97 5.36
N ASP A 39 33.15 -20.14 5.95
CA ASP A 39 34.25 -21.04 6.30
C ASP A 39 34.87 -21.69 5.06
N ARG A 40 34.04 -22.16 4.12
CA ARG A 40 34.52 -22.79 2.88
C ARG A 40 33.46 -22.75 1.78
N ILE A 41 33.92 -22.58 0.54
CA ILE A 41 33.15 -22.75 -0.70
C ILE A 41 33.91 -23.73 -1.59
N ALA A 42 33.33 -24.88 -1.91
CA ALA A 42 33.99 -25.86 -2.77
C ALA A 42 33.87 -25.48 -4.25
N PRO A 43 34.79 -25.95 -5.11
CA PRO A 43 34.71 -25.76 -6.56
C PRO A 43 33.37 -26.28 -7.11
N GLY A 44 32.66 -25.45 -7.88
CA GLY A 44 31.37 -25.80 -8.47
C GLY A 44 30.18 -25.75 -7.52
N ASP A 45 30.37 -25.42 -6.23
CA ASP A 45 29.28 -25.23 -5.28
C ASP A 45 28.65 -23.83 -5.38
N GLU A 46 27.38 -23.76 -4.99
CA GLU A 46 26.62 -22.53 -4.78
C GLU A 46 26.24 -22.42 -3.30
N LEU A 47 26.79 -21.41 -2.62
CA LEU A 47 26.48 -21.13 -1.22
C LEU A 47 25.38 -20.06 -1.13
N ALA A 48 24.23 -20.44 -0.60
CA ALA A 48 23.14 -19.51 -0.27
C ALA A 48 23.29 -18.97 1.16
N ILE A 49 23.21 -17.65 1.32
CA ILE A 49 23.22 -17.00 2.64
C ILE A 49 21.80 -17.06 3.22
N ALA A 50 21.61 -17.87 4.27
CA ALA A 50 20.30 -18.07 4.90
C ALA A 50 19.85 -16.83 5.69
N ASP A 51 20.71 -16.29 6.55
CA ASP A 51 20.41 -15.11 7.35
C ASP A 51 20.64 -13.83 6.55
N ARG A 52 19.53 -13.22 6.12
CA ARG A 52 19.47 -12.00 5.30
C ARG A 52 18.89 -10.80 6.06
N ALA A 53 18.78 -10.89 7.38
CA ALA A 53 18.25 -9.82 8.22
C ALA A 53 19.21 -8.61 8.25
N VAL A 54 18.84 -7.52 7.58
CA VAL A 54 19.64 -6.29 7.54
C VAL A 54 18.93 -5.20 8.33
N ARG A 55 19.70 -4.40 9.06
CA ARG A 55 19.17 -3.26 9.79
C ARG A 55 19.13 -2.05 8.86
N LEU A 56 17.99 -1.38 8.84
CA LEU A 56 17.78 -0.17 8.04
C LEU A 56 18.05 1.05 8.90
N ASN A 57 18.62 2.09 8.30
CA ASN A 57 18.81 3.38 8.95
C ASN A 57 17.48 4.14 9.01
N ALA A 58 16.75 3.97 10.12
CA ALA A 58 15.43 4.57 10.30
C ALA A 58 15.45 6.09 10.17
N THR A 59 16.46 6.77 10.73
CA THR A 59 16.58 8.23 10.67
C THR A 59 16.73 8.73 9.23
N LEU A 60 17.53 8.04 8.41
CA LEU A 60 17.69 8.40 7.01
C LEU A 60 16.37 8.21 6.25
N LEU A 61 15.71 7.06 6.44
CA LEU A 61 14.47 6.71 5.72
C LEU A 61 13.29 7.61 6.12
N ASP A 62 13.16 7.94 7.40
CA ASP A 62 12.12 8.85 7.92
C ASP A 62 12.27 10.27 7.36
N GLY A 63 13.52 10.71 7.15
CA GLY A 63 13.83 12.02 6.58
C GLY A 63 13.61 12.15 5.06
N LEU A 64 13.26 11.08 4.35
CA LEU A 64 13.07 11.12 2.89
C LEU A 64 11.75 11.79 2.52
N THR A 65 11.84 13.03 2.03
CA THR A 65 10.71 13.76 1.44
C THR A 65 10.55 13.49 -0.06
N GLU A 66 11.64 13.10 -0.72
CA GLU A 66 11.72 12.75 -2.14
C GLU A 66 12.40 11.39 -2.29
N SER A 67 12.06 10.67 -3.36
CA SER A 67 12.73 9.41 -3.71
C SER A 67 14.22 9.65 -3.92
N LEU A 68 15.05 8.74 -3.43
CA LEU A 68 16.50 8.81 -3.55
C LEU A 68 17.04 7.52 -4.16
N ARG A 69 17.97 7.65 -5.11
CA ARG A 69 18.72 6.49 -5.62
C ARG A 69 19.85 6.17 -4.68
N GLY A 70 19.96 4.90 -4.33
CA GLY A 70 21.11 4.36 -3.60
C GLY A 70 21.68 3.15 -4.32
N THR A 71 22.86 2.74 -3.92
CA THR A 71 23.52 1.53 -4.42
C THR A 71 23.85 0.64 -3.22
N LEU A 72 23.39 -0.60 -3.30
CA LEU A 72 23.75 -1.67 -2.39
C LEU A 72 24.97 -2.40 -2.97
N THR A 73 26.04 -2.54 -2.19
CA THR A 73 27.26 -3.21 -2.63
C THR A 73 27.53 -4.44 -1.76
N LEU A 74 27.67 -5.59 -2.40
CA LEU A 74 28.17 -6.83 -1.80
C LEU A 74 29.60 -7.05 -2.28
N THR A 75 30.54 -7.17 -1.35
CA THR A 75 31.95 -7.47 -1.68
C THR A 75 32.40 -8.72 -0.95
N LEU A 76 32.94 -9.68 -1.70
CA LEU A 76 33.55 -10.89 -1.17
C LEU A 76 35.06 -10.67 -1.04
N HIS A 77 35.58 -10.87 0.16
CA HIS A 77 37.00 -10.77 0.48
C HIS A 77 37.56 -12.13 0.90
N ALA A 78 38.79 -12.42 0.48
CA ALA A 78 39.60 -13.51 1.00
C ALA A 78 40.07 -13.22 2.46
N GLU A 79 40.65 -14.21 3.12
CA GLU A 79 41.18 -14.08 4.49
C GLU A 79 42.27 -13.00 4.59
N ASP A 80 43.07 -12.82 3.54
CA ASP A 80 44.13 -11.81 3.46
C ASP A 80 43.61 -10.39 3.12
N GLY A 81 42.30 -10.23 2.96
CA GLY A 81 41.64 -8.97 2.60
C GLY A 81 41.51 -8.72 1.10
N THR A 82 42.07 -9.57 0.24
CA THR A 82 41.96 -9.43 -1.21
C THR A 82 40.49 -9.51 -1.65
N GLU A 83 40.05 -8.54 -2.45
CA GLU A 83 38.71 -8.56 -3.05
C GLU A 83 38.64 -9.63 -4.14
N LEU A 84 37.77 -10.61 -3.92
CA LEU A 84 37.54 -11.74 -4.84
C LEU A 84 36.40 -11.45 -5.82
N ALA A 85 35.36 -10.76 -5.36
CA ALA A 85 34.21 -10.41 -6.18
C ALA A 85 33.50 -9.19 -5.59
N ARG A 86 32.84 -8.42 -6.45
CA ARG A 86 31.98 -7.31 -6.06
C ARG A 86 30.74 -7.29 -6.93
N GLU A 87 29.59 -7.19 -6.29
CA GLU A 87 28.31 -6.97 -6.95
C GLU A 87 27.68 -5.68 -6.45
N ARG A 88 27.10 -4.91 -7.37
CA ARG A 88 26.40 -3.66 -7.07
C ARG A 88 24.99 -3.73 -7.61
N GLN A 89 24.04 -3.36 -6.76
CA GLN A 89 22.64 -3.28 -7.13
C GLN A 89 22.11 -1.88 -6.83
N ASP A 90 21.60 -1.23 -7.86
CA ASP A 90 20.89 0.03 -7.70
C ASP A 90 19.52 -0.22 -7.04
N VAL A 91 19.20 0.63 -6.07
CA VAL A 91 17.94 0.60 -5.34
C VAL A 91 17.32 2.00 -5.31
N GLU A 92 16.00 2.04 -5.33
CA GLU A 92 15.24 3.26 -5.17
C GLU A 92 14.64 3.29 -3.76
N LEU A 93 15.00 4.30 -2.99
CA LEU A 93 14.47 4.57 -1.66
C LEU A 93 13.29 5.52 -1.83
N LEU A 94 12.07 5.01 -1.64
CA LEU A 94 10.86 5.82 -1.74
C LEU A 94 10.69 6.70 -0.50
N ALA A 95 10.10 7.88 -0.68
CA ALA A 95 9.73 8.74 0.43
C ALA A 95 8.69 8.07 1.34
N HIS A 96 8.58 8.53 2.60
CA HIS A 96 7.65 7.95 3.56
C HIS A 96 6.16 8.01 3.12
N ASN A 97 5.83 8.95 2.23
CA ASN A 97 4.51 9.13 1.67
C ASN A 97 4.38 8.61 0.23
N GLU A 98 5.32 7.81 -0.23
CA GLU A 98 5.34 7.29 -1.60
C GLU A 98 5.05 5.79 -1.61
N TRP A 99 4.00 5.42 -2.33
CA TRP A 99 3.61 4.02 -2.51
C TRP A 99 4.24 3.49 -3.79
N GLY A 100 4.98 2.38 -3.74
CA GLY A 100 5.71 1.79 -4.88
C GLY A 100 4.87 1.01 -5.92
N GLY A 101 3.53 1.10 -5.86
CA GLY A 101 2.65 0.48 -6.84
C GLY A 101 2.44 -1.03 -6.66
N LEU A 102 1.54 -1.60 -7.48
CA LEU A 102 1.17 -3.02 -7.45
C LEU A 102 2.31 -3.96 -7.86
N SER A 103 3.30 -3.49 -8.60
CA SER A 103 4.38 -4.36 -9.10
C SER A 103 5.40 -4.71 -8.01
N SER A 104 5.49 -3.88 -6.97
CA SER A 104 6.54 -3.98 -5.95
C SER A 104 6.02 -3.98 -4.51
N MET A 105 4.96 -3.20 -4.23
CA MET A 105 4.53 -2.87 -2.87
C MET A 105 3.00 -2.90 -2.72
N ALA A 106 2.36 -3.82 -3.44
CA ALA A 106 0.91 -3.93 -3.50
C ALA A 106 0.27 -4.07 -2.09
N GLU A 107 0.88 -4.89 -1.25
CA GLU A 107 0.46 -5.19 0.13
C GLU A 107 0.60 -3.99 1.09
N LEU A 108 1.36 -2.96 0.72
CA LEU A 108 1.61 -1.80 1.58
C LEU A 108 0.58 -0.67 1.38
N LEU A 109 -0.27 -0.75 0.36
CA LEU A 109 -1.26 0.29 0.10
C LEU A 109 -2.18 0.60 1.31
N PRO A 110 -2.65 -0.39 2.09
CA PRO A 110 -3.45 -0.12 3.29
C PRO A 110 -2.76 0.74 4.35
N ALA A 111 -1.42 0.77 4.39
CA ALA A 111 -0.68 1.61 5.33
C ALA A 111 -0.94 3.11 5.11
N PHE A 112 -1.39 3.49 3.91
CA PHE A 112 -1.67 4.87 3.53
C PHE A 112 -3.12 5.33 3.83
N VAL A 113 -3.96 4.47 4.43
CA VAL A 113 -5.36 4.81 4.72
C VAL A 113 -5.51 5.77 5.90
N MET A 114 -4.58 5.80 6.86
CA MET A 114 -4.48 6.84 7.91
C MET A 114 -5.81 7.27 8.59
N PRO A 115 -6.65 6.34 9.12
CA PRO A 115 -7.95 6.69 9.70
C PRO A 115 -7.89 7.53 10.99
N ASN A 116 -6.73 7.55 11.65
CA ASN A 116 -6.50 8.34 12.87
C ASN A 116 -5.99 9.77 12.58
N ASP A 117 -5.89 10.18 11.31
CA ASP A 117 -5.55 11.56 10.97
C ASP A 117 -6.66 12.52 11.45
N PRO A 118 -6.36 13.62 12.16
CA PRO A 118 -7.37 14.56 12.68
C PRO A 118 -8.30 15.16 11.61
N ALA A 119 -7.88 15.18 10.34
CA ALA A 119 -8.75 15.59 9.23
C ALA A 119 -9.88 14.59 8.97
N VAL A 120 -9.68 13.30 9.27
CA VAL A 120 -10.72 12.26 9.19
C VAL A 120 -11.81 12.52 10.24
N ASP A 121 -11.46 12.92 11.45
CA ASP A 121 -12.44 13.27 12.48
C ASP A 121 -13.32 14.46 12.06
N ARG A 122 -12.72 15.48 11.46
CA ARG A 122 -13.45 16.63 10.89
C ARG A 122 -14.39 16.19 9.76
N LEU A 123 -13.95 15.28 8.91
CA LEU A 123 -14.75 14.72 7.83
C LEU A 123 -15.94 13.90 8.36
N LEU A 124 -15.70 13.06 9.37
CA LEU A 124 -16.76 12.28 10.03
C LEU A 124 -17.77 13.16 10.75
N LYS A 125 -17.31 14.26 11.36
CA LYS A 125 -18.21 15.27 11.93
C LYS A 125 -19.17 15.83 10.88
N ALA A 126 -18.67 16.15 9.70
CA ALA A 126 -19.50 16.60 8.58
C ALA A 126 -20.47 15.50 8.11
N ALA A 127 -20.06 14.23 8.11
CA ALA A 127 -20.95 13.11 7.81
C ALA A 127 -22.09 12.98 8.84
N CYS A 128 -21.81 13.13 10.14
CA CYS A 128 -22.85 13.18 11.17
C CYS A 128 -23.86 14.31 10.92
N GLU A 129 -23.38 15.50 10.49
CA GLU A 129 -24.27 16.60 10.13
C GLU A 129 -25.16 16.28 8.92
N VAL A 130 -24.63 15.59 7.91
CA VAL A 130 -25.42 15.11 6.76
C VAL A 130 -26.55 14.19 7.23
N LEU A 131 -26.27 13.22 8.10
CA LEU A 131 -27.27 12.32 8.66
C LEU A 131 -28.35 13.09 9.43
N ARG A 132 -27.94 14.05 10.27
CA ARG A 132 -28.84 14.88 11.08
C ARG A 132 -29.78 15.70 10.21
N ARG A 133 -29.26 16.35 9.15
CA ARG A 133 -30.08 17.14 8.21
C ARG A 133 -31.07 16.27 7.44
N ALA A 134 -30.75 15.00 7.22
CA ALA A 134 -31.63 14.02 6.60
C ALA A 134 -32.65 13.38 7.59
N GLY A 135 -32.70 13.84 8.84
CA GLY A 135 -33.60 13.28 9.86
C GLY A 135 -33.25 11.84 10.26
N LYS A 136 -31.98 11.43 10.08
CA LYS A 136 -31.47 10.11 10.45
C LYS A 136 -30.66 10.20 11.75
N PRO A 137 -30.52 9.10 12.51
CA PRO A 137 -29.56 9.05 13.62
C PRO A 137 -28.16 9.42 13.12
N ASP A 138 -27.45 10.29 13.84
CA ASP A 138 -26.15 10.83 13.44
C ASP A 138 -24.95 10.09 14.07
N ALA A 139 -25.22 9.05 14.85
CA ALA A 139 -24.19 8.17 15.42
C ALA A 139 -23.52 7.28 14.34
N LEU A 140 -22.20 7.14 14.41
CA LEU A 140 -21.41 6.29 13.51
C LEU A 140 -21.14 4.94 14.20
N ASP A 141 -22.12 4.04 14.15
CA ASP A 141 -22.12 2.82 14.96
C ASP A 141 -21.51 1.58 14.27
N GLY A 142 -20.79 1.78 13.16
CA GLY A 142 -20.30 0.69 12.31
C GLY A 142 -21.40 -0.32 11.95
N TYR A 143 -21.17 -1.59 12.27
CA TYR A 143 -22.12 -2.69 12.02
C TYR A 143 -23.07 -3.02 13.19
N ARG A 144 -23.10 -2.22 14.26
CA ARG A 144 -23.85 -2.56 15.48
C ARG A 144 -25.36 -2.71 15.26
N SER A 145 -25.93 -1.94 14.33
CA SER A 145 -27.36 -2.04 13.98
C SER A 145 -27.76 -3.34 13.29
N LYS A 146 -26.78 -4.08 12.73
CA LYS A 146 -27.00 -5.27 11.88
C LYS A 146 -27.94 -5.02 10.70
N ASP A 147 -28.04 -3.76 10.27
CA ASP A 147 -28.92 -3.32 9.17
C ASP A 147 -28.09 -2.77 8.01
N ARG A 148 -28.18 -3.43 6.85
CA ARG A 148 -27.51 -3.04 5.61
C ARG A 148 -27.93 -1.65 5.15
N ALA A 149 -29.19 -1.27 5.35
CA ALA A 149 -29.69 0.06 5.01
C ALA A 149 -29.05 1.14 5.89
N ARG A 150 -28.79 0.83 7.17
CA ARG A 150 -28.08 1.74 8.07
C ARG A 150 -26.61 1.91 7.66
N VAL A 151 -25.92 0.83 7.32
CA VAL A 151 -24.53 0.91 6.83
C VAL A 151 -24.45 1.73 5.54
N TRP A 152 -25.41 1.51 4.61
CA TRP A 152 -25.55 2.31 3.40
C TRP A 152 -25.74 3.80 3.71
N GLN A 153 -26.58 4.17 4.69
CA GLN A 153 -26.80 5.56 5.10
C GLN A 153 -25.51 6.21 5.62
N VAL A 154 -24.74 5.51 6.45
CA VAL A 154 -23.46 6.00 6.97
C VAL A 154 -22.46 6.20 5.84
N ALA A 155 -22.31 5.20 4.96
CA ALA A 155 -21.43 5.30 3.79
C ALA A 155 -21.84 6.46 2.87
N SER A 156 -23.14 6.64 2.64
CA SER A 156 -23.67 7.76 1.85
C SER A 156 -23.40 9.11 2.50
N ALA A 157 -23.45 9.21 3.83
CA ALA A 157 -23.16 10.45 4.53
C ALA A 157 -21.68 10.83 4.49
N ILE A 158 -20.78 9.85 4.66
CA ILE A 158 -19.33 10.02 4.46
C ILE A 158 -19.05 10.48 3.03
N TRP A 159 -19.71 9.83 2.08
CA TRP A 159 -19.64 10.19 0.69
C TRP A 159 -20.04 11.65 0.43
N SER A 160 -21.18 12.08 0.99
CA SER A 160 -21.64 13.46 0.87
C SER A 160 -20.71 14.46 1.56
N ALA A 161 -20.08 14.08 2.67
CA ALA A 161 -19.12 14.92 3.37
C ALA A 161 -17.86 15.17 2.52
N VAL A 162 -17.30 14.14 1.89
CA VAL A 162 -16.15 14.29 0.97
C VAL A 162 -16.53 15.08 -0.27
N ALA A 163 -17.72 14.85 -0.84
CA ALA A 163 -18.23 15.66 -1.95
C ALA A 163 -18.37 17.14 -1.54
N GLY A 164 -18.87 17.39 -0.32
CA GLY A 164 -18.99 18.71 0.28
C GLY A 164 -17.65 19.42 0.51
N ALA A 165 -16.54 18.68 0.59
CA ALA A 165 -15.18 19.24 0.67
C ALA A 165 -14.70 19.86 -0.66
N ARG A 166 -15.41 19.62 -1.79
CA ARG A 166 -15.15 20.23 -3.11
C ARG A 166 -13.70 20.10 -3.57
N LEU A 167 -13.10 18.93 -3.35
CA LEU A 167 -11.73 18.64 -3.76
C LEU A 167 -11.56 18.78 -5.28
N SER A 168 -10.51 19.47 -5.70
CA SER A 168 -10.07 19.55 -7.09
C SER A 168 -9.27 18.31 -7.47
N TYR A 169 -9.46 17.84 -8.70
CA TYR A 169 -8.78 16.65 -9.18
C TYR A 169 -7.36 16.96 -9.68
N ALA A 170 -6.36 16.28 -9.12
CA ALA A 170 -5.00 16.24 -9.65
C ALA A 170 -4.82 15.03 -10.57
N ILE A 171 -4.15 15.24 -11.70
CA ILE A 171 -3.79 14.17 -12.62
C ILE A 171 -2.67 13.34 -11.98
N PRO A 172 -2.88 12.03 -11.75
CA PRO A 172 -1.82 11.16 -11.25
C PRO A 172 -0.78 10.89 -12.34
N PRO A 173 0.43 10.42 -11.98
CA PRO A 173 1.39 9.89 -12.94
C PRO A 173 0.77 8.79 -13.82
N ALA A 174 1.26 8.67 -15.06
CA ALA A 174 0.85 7.59 -15.93
C ALA A 174 1.22 6.23 -15.32
N SER A 175 0.29 5.27 -15.35
CA SER A 175 0.48 3.93 -14.77
C SER A 175 0.80 3.90 -13.27
N PHE A 176 0.30 4.88 -12.50
CA PHE A 176 0.52 4.96 -11.04
C PHE A 176 0.15 3.66 -10.31
N GLU A 177 -0.82 2.90 -10.83
CA GLU A 177 -1.22 1.65 -10.19
C GLU A 177 -0.10 0.60 -10.23
N ARG A 178 0.82 0.68 -11.19
CA ARG A 178 1.94 -0.25 -11.36
C ARG A 178 3.23 0.28 -10.76
N ALA A 179 3.55 1.54 -11.06
CA ALA A 179 4.82 2.17 -10.71
C ALA A 179 4.77 2.90 -9.36
N GLY A 180 3.56 3.18 -8.85
CA GLY A 180 3.39 3.95 -7.64
C GLY A 180 3.16 5.44 -7.86
N GLN A 181 2.96 6.15 -6.75
CA GLN A 181 2.95 7.60 -6.68
C GLN A 181 3.06 8.06 -5.22
N LYS A 182 3.38 9.35 -5.03
CA LYS A 182 3.15 10.02 -3.75
C LYS A 182 1.68 10.05 -3.41
N VAL A 183 1.39 9.76 -2.14
CA VAL A 183 0.08 9.78 -1.54
C VAL A 183 0.02 10.93 -0.54
N ARG A 184 -0.99 11.79 -0.69
CA ARG A 184 -1.23 12.88 0.25
C ARG A 184 -1.94 12.34 1.49
N THR A 185 -1.57 12.87 2.66
CA THR A 185 -2.28 12.57 3.90
C THR A 185 -3.69 13.18 3.88
N PRO A 186 -4.65 12.65 4.67
CA PRO A 186 -5.94 13.28 4.84
C PRO A 186 -5.86 14.77 5.21
N GLY A 187 -4.95 15.14 6.13
CA GLY A 187 -4.67 16.55 6.46
C GLY A 187 -4.28 17.39 5.24
N ALA A 188 -3.29 16.93 4.47
CA ALA A 188 -2.82 17.66 3.29
C ALA A 188 -3.91 17.80 2.20
N ILE A 189 -4.76 16.77 2.02
CA ILE A 189 -5.88 16.82 1.09
C ILE A 189 -6.89 17.88 1.52
N MET A 190 -7.29 17.88 2.79
CA MET A 190 -8.34 18.77 3.31
C MET A 190 -7.88 20.23 3.39
N GLU A 191 -6.59 20.48 3.64
CA GLU A 191 -6.01 21.83 3.67
C GLU A 191 -5.72 22.36 2.26
N GLY A 192 -5.17 21.51 1.38
CA GLY A 192 -4.80 21.92 0.02
C GLY A 192 -5.96 21.91 -0.98
N GLY A 193 -7.04 21.16 -0.70
CA GLY A 193 -8.20 21.04 -1.59
C GLY A 193 -7.91 20.35 -2.92
N LEU A 194 -6.81 19.60 -3.02
CA LEU A 194 -6.34 18.94 -4.24
C LEU A 194 -6.00 17.47 -3.96
N ALA A 195 -6.51 16.56 -4.78
CA ALA A 195 -6.29 15.12 -4.61
C ALA A 195 -6.31 14.36 -5.94
N THR A 196 -5.52 13.29 -6.04
CA THR A 196 -5.63 12.30 -7.13
C THR A 196 -6.78 11.32 -6.87
N CYS A 197 -7.05 10.42 -7.82
CA CYS A 197 -8.00 9.33 -7.58
C CYS A 197 -7.55 8.40 -6.45
N LEU A 198 -6.25 8.13 -6.30
CA LEU A 198 -5.75 7.29 -5.20
C LEU A 198 -5.87 8.00 -3.86
N ASP A 199 -5.45 9.27 -3.78
CA ASP A 199 -5.58 10.10 -2.57
C ASP A 199 -7.04 10.10 -2.07
N THR A 200 -7.97 10.34 -2.99
CA THR A 200 -9.40 10.39 -2.66
C THR A 200 -9.93 9.02 -2.25
N ALA A 201 -9.48 7.94 -2.90
CA ALA A 201 -9.89 6.59 -2.54
C ALA A 201 -9.44 6.21 -1.13
N LEU A 202 -8.20 6.55 -0.78
CA LEU A 202 -7.63 6.33 0.54
C LEU A 202 -8.30 7.19 1.60
N LEU A 203 -8.62 8.46 1.31
CA LEU A 203 -9.40 9.32 2.21
C LEU A 203 -10.78 8.73 2.52
N PHE A 204 -11.47 8.19 1.51
CA PHE A 204 -12.74 7.50 1.73
C PHE A 204 -12.57 6.26 2.61
N ALA A 205 -11.54 5.45 2.33
CA ALA A 205 -11.24 4.30 3.14
C ALA A 205 -10.95 4.70 4.60
N ALA A 206 -10.23 5.81 4.81
CA ALA A 206 -9.90 6.34 6.13
C ALA A 206 -11.15 6.60 6.95
N ALA A 207 -12.10 7.34 6.36
CA ALA A 207 -13.35 7.68 7.00
C ALA A 207 -14.22 6.44 7.26
N LEU A 208 -14.28 5.50 6.32
CA LEU A 208 -15.06 4.27 6.48
C LEU A 208 -14.48 3.37 7.58
N GLU A 209 -13.15 3.19 7.62
CA GLU A 209 -12.46 2.42 8.67
C GLU A 209 -12.69 3.07 10.05
N GLN A 210 -12.52 4.39 10.15
CA GLN A 210 -12.73 5.14 11.39
C GLN A 210 -14.20 5.12 11.84
N ALA A 211 -15.16 5.02 10.91
CA ALA A 211 -16.58 4.82 11.20
C ALA A 211 -16.93 3.37 11.62
N GLY A 212 -15.93 2.48 11.73
CA GLY A 212 -16.11 1.09 12.15
C GLY A 212 -16.63 0.18 11.03
N LEU A 213 -16.48 0.57 9.76
CA LEU A 213 -16.84 -0.22 8.59
C LEU A 213 -15.62 -0.92 7.99
N ASN A 214 -15.86 -1.79 7.01
CA ASN A 214 -14.81 -2.56 6.32
C ASN A 214 -14.65 -1.97 4.91
N PRO A 215 -13.69 -1.06 4.69
CA PRO A 215 -13.43 -0.51 3.37
C PRO A 215 -12.56 -1.42 2.51
N LEU A 216 -12.65 -1.21 1.19
CA LEU A 216 -11.77 -1.82 0.19
C LEU A 216 -11.25 -0.73 -0.76
N VAL A 217 -10.03 -0.89 -1.26
CA VAL A 217 -9.55 -0.11 -2.41
C VAL A 217 -9.54 -1.02 -3.63
N VAL A 218 -10.23 -0.61 -4.69
CA VAL A 218 -10.24 -1.33 -5.97
C VAL A 218 -9.39 -0.56 -6.96
N LEU A 219 -8.34 -1.20 -7.46
CA LEU A 219 -7.42 -0.61 -8.43
C LEU A 219 -7.68 -1.15 -9.82
N THR A 220 -7.65 -0.25 -10.79
CA THR A 220 -7.86 -0.52 -12.20
C THR A 220 -6.84 0.26 -13.01
N ARG A 221 -6.69 -0.05 -14.29
CA ARG A 221 -5.74 0.66 -15.14
C ARG A 221 -6.03 2.17 -15.11
N GLY A 222 -5.11 2.95 -14.54
CA GLY A 222 -5.22 4.40 -14.43
C GLY A 222 -6.35 4.93 -13.54
N HIS A 223 -6.93 4.13 -12.64
CA HIS A 223 -7.98 4.63 -11.72
C HIS A 223 -8.16 3.79 -10.46
N ALA A 224 -8.56 4.44 -9.37
CA ALA A 224 -8.87 3.84 -8.07
C ALA A 224 -10.34 4.07 -7.68
N PHE A 225 -10.91 3.15 -6.92
CA PHE A 225 -12.25 3.23 -6.35
C PHE A 225 -12.20 2.84 -4.87
N THR A 226 -13.20 3.28 -4.10
CA THR A 226 -13.41 2.80 -2.73
C THR A 226 -14.67 1.98 -2.66
N GLY A 227 -14.56 0.83 -1.98
CA GLY A 227 -15.67 -0.02 -1.62
C GLY A 227 -15.91 -0.06 -0.12
N VAL A 228 -17.11 -0.49 0.27
CA VAL A 228 -17.46 -0.79 1.65
C VAL A 228 -18.43 -1.96 1.71
N TRP A 229 -18.15 -2.90 2.60
CA TRP A 229 -19.06 -3.99 2.90
C TRP A 229 -20.29 -3.49 3.66
N LEU A 230 -21.48 -3.99 3.31
CA LEU A 230 -22.72 -3.68 4.01
C LEU A 230 -22.97 -4.56 5.23
N GLN A 231 -22.08 -5.53 5.44
CA GLN A 231 -22.08 -6.48 6.54
C GLN A 231 -20.64 -6.61 7.06
N PRO A 232 -20.44 -7.12 8.30
CA PRO A 232 -19.10 -7.28 8.88
C PRO A 232 -18.37 -8.48 8.27
N VAL A 233 -18.12 -8.42 6.97
CA VAL A 233 -17.39 -9.42 6.17
C VAL A 233 -16.17 -8.77 5.52
N GLU A 234 -15.19 -9.57 5.16
CA GLU A 234 -13.93 -9.17 4.52
C GLU A 234 -13.43 -10.30 3.62
N PHE A 235 -12.49 -10.01 2.72
CA PHE A 235 -11.85 -11.05 1.93
C PHE A 235 -10.91 -11.90 2.82
N SER A 236 -10.75 -13.19 2.48
CA SER A 236 -9.83 -14.07 3.19
C SER A 236 -8.37 -13.66 3.03
N ASN A 237 -8.05 -13.01 1.91
CA ASN A 237 -6.72 -12.52 1.56
C ASN A 237 -6.71 -10.99 1.62
N LEU A 238 -5.56 -10.42 2.00
CA LEU A 238 -5.32 -8.97 1.97
C LEU A 238 -5.52 -8.40 0.57
N MET A 239 -5.18 -9.19 -0.45
CA MET A 239 -5.29 -8.83 -1.85
C MET A 239 -5.96 -9.95 -2.62
N THR A 240 -6.77 -9.58 -3.60
CA THR A 240 -7.33 -10.49 -4.59
C THR A 240 -7.17 -9.85 -5.96
N ASP A 241 -6.74 -10.61 -6.96
CA ASP A 241 -6.74 -10.21 -8.37
C ASP A 241 -8.01 -10.69 -9.12
N GLU A 242 -8.86 -11.45 -8.43
CA GLU A 242 -10.06 -12.06 -8.99
C GLU A 242 -11.24 -11.08 -9.03
N ALA A 243 -11.41 -10.40 -10.16
CA ALA A 243 -12.63 -9.58 -10.40
C ALA A 243 -13.94 -10.37 -10.22
N ALA A 244 -13.93 -11.67 -10.48
CA ALA A 244 -15.10 -12.51 -10.28
C ALA A 244 -15.54 -12.54 -8.80
N ALA A 245 -14.59 -12.50 -7.87
CA ALA A 245 -14.89 -12.42 -6.44
C ALA A 245 -15.62 -11.12 -6.11
N LEU A 246 -15.09 -9.98 -6.58
CA LEU A 246 -15.74 -8.69 -6.40
C LEU A 246 -17.14 -8.64 -7.04
N ARG A 247 -17.28 -9.21 -8.25
CA ARG A 247 -18.56 -9.24 -9.00
C ARG A 247 -19.64 -10.03 -8.28
N ARG A 248 -19.30 -11.17 -7.68
CA ARG A 248 -20.26 -11.97 -6.89
C ARG A 248 -20.88 -11.14 -5.77
N HIS A 249 -20.07 -10.34 -5.07
CA HIS A 249 -20.54 -9.48 -3.97
C HIS A 249 -21.40 -8.30 -4.44
N PHE A 250 -21.11 -7.75 -5.62
CA PHE A 250 -22.05 -6.83 -6.25
C PHE A 250 -23.40 -7.47 -6.56
N ASP A 251 -23.42 -8.72 -7.03
CA ASP A 251 -24.67 -9.42 -7.36
C ASP A 251 -25.46 -9.83 -6.10
N LEU A 252 -24.80 -9.99 -4.96
CA LEU A 252 -25.40 -10.24 -3.63
C LEU A 252 -25.82 -8.95 -2.90
N ASP A 253 -25.62 -7.79 -3.53
CA ASP A 253 -25.85 -6.45 -3.00
C ASP A 253 -25.16 -6.16 -1.65
N ASP A 254 -24.15 -6.95 -1.26
CA ASP A 254 -23.50 -6.92 0.06
C ASP A 254 -22.24 -6.03 0.09
N LEU A 255 -21.90 -5.45 -1.06
CA LEU A 255 -20.77 -4.56 -1.28
C LEU A 255 -21.23 -3.35 -2.10
N ILE A 256 -20.83 -2.15 -1.67
CA ILE A 256 -20.94 -0.93 -2.47
C ILE A 256 -19.55 -0.52 -2.91
N VAL A 257 -19.42 -0.07 -4.16
CA VAL A 257 -18.21 0.59 -4.65
C VAL A 257 -18.62 1.87 -5.36
N PHE A 258 -17.92 2.95 -5.07
CA PHE A 258 -18.18 4.25 -5.68
C PHE A 258 -16.93 4.82 -6.33
N ASP A 259 -17.16 5.59 -7.39
CA ASP A 259 -16.12 6.29 -8.14
C ASP A 259 -15.69 7.54 -7.38
N VAL A 260 -14.38 7.71 -7.23
CA VAL A 260 -13.77 8.84 -6.52
C VAL A 260 -13.57 10.08 -7.40
N ARG A 261 -13.58 9.92 -8.74
CA ARG A 261 -13.53 11.05 -9.69
C ARG A 261 -14.89 11.71 -9.86
N ARG A 262 -15.96 10.95 -9.67
CA ARG A 262 -17.32 11.44 -9.82
C ARG A 262 -17.92 11.48 -8.44
N GLN A 263 -18.18 12.69 -7.94
CA GLN A 263 -19.09 12.90 -6.83
C GLN A 263 -20.53 12.54 -7.25
N ASN A 264 -20.78 11.28 -7.69
CA ASN A 264 -22.06 10.57 -7.57
C ASN A 264 -21.89 9.16 -6.96
N ILE A 265 -22.73 8.78 -5.98
CA ILE A 265 -22.95 7.38 -5.58
C ILE A 265 -23.78 6.72 -6.68
N TRP A 266 -23.20 5.80 -7.45
CA TRP A 266 -23.91 5.14 -8.54
C TRP A 266 -24.54 3.82 -8.08
N HIS A 267 -25.86 3.70 -8.18
CA HIS A 267 -26.60 2.42 -8.18
C HIS A 267 -26.41 1.60 -9.49
N ASN A 268 -25.64 2.12 -10.46
CA ASN A 268 -25.60 1.67 -11.86
C ASN A 268 -24.21 1.16 -12.31
N SER A 269 -23.41 0.65 -11.39
CA SER A 269 -22.05 0.11 -11.60
C SER A 269 -21.99 -1.15 -12.49
N ARG A 270 -23.12 -1.82 -12.76
CA ARG A 270 -23.20 -3.04 -13.59
C ARG A 270 -22.68 -2.86 -15.03
N ARG A 271 -22.90 -1.70 -15.66
CA ARG A 271 -22.62 -1.54 -17.11
C ARG A 271 -21.14 -1.28 -17.43
N LYS A 272 -20.42 -0.54 -16.58
CA LYS A 272 -18.99 -0.22 -16.80
C LYS A 272 -18.01 -1.26 -16.26
N LEU A 273 -18.38 -2.01 -15.21
CA LEU A 273 -17.62 -3.17 -14.76
C LEU A 273 -17.72 -4.34 -15.76
N ALA A 274 -18.82 -4.45 -16.52
CA ALA A 274 -18.93 -5.41 -17.61
C ALA A 274 -18.05 -5.04 -18.83
N GLU A 275 -17.75 -3.76 -19.05
CA GLU A 275 -16.92 -3.27 -20.16
C GLU A 275 -15.42 -3.37 -19.89
N CYS A 276 -15.01 -3.56 -18.64
CA CYS A 276 -13.61 -3.62 -18.26
C CYS A 276 -13.31 -4.97 -17.62
N GLY A 277 -12.53 -5.81 -18.31
CA GLY A 277 -12.10 -7.15 -17.89
C GLY A 277 -11.39 -7.25 -16.52
N PRO A 278 -10.72 -8.37 -16.19
CA PRO A 278 -10.44 -8.79 -14.82
C PRO A 278 -9.63 -7.77 -13.99
N ARG A 279 -9.98 -7.60 -12.70
CA ARG A 279 -9.53 -6.51 -11.80
C ARG A 279 -9.25 -7.00 -10.37
N PRO A 280 -8.10 -6.63 -9.80
CA PRO A 280 -7.81 -6.80 -8.37
C PRO A 280 -8.53 -5.84 -7.42
N GLY A 281 -8.80 -6.29 -6.20
CA GLY A 281 -9.19 -5.51 -5.03
C GLY A 281 -8.21 -5.72 -3.86
N VAL A 282 -7.95 -4.68 -3.08
CA VAL A 282 -7.12 -4.70 -1.87
C VAL A 282 -8.04 -4.47 -0.66
N ASP A 283 -8.01 -5.40 0.29
CA ASP A 283 -8.71 -5.33 1.57
C ASP A 283 -7.85 -4.58 2.59
N ILE A 284 -8.43 -3.63 3.30
CA ILE A 284 -7.69 -2.66 4.14
C ILE A 284 -7.54 -3.16 5.58
N LYS A 285 -8.40 -4.09 6.02
CA LYS A 285 -8.48 -4.45 7.45
C LYS A 285 -7.33 -5.30 7.97
N ARG A 286 -6.54 -5.91 7.10
CA ARG A 286 -5.30 -6.61 7.50
C ARG A 286 -4.13 -5.64 7.47
N ARG A 287 -4.07 -4.72 8.44
CA ARG A 287 -2.78 -4.10 8.77
C ARG A 287 -1.80 -5.20 9.12
N SER A 288 -0.65 -5.23 8.46
CA SER A 288 0.47 -6.09 8.83
C SER A 288 0.99 -5.66 10.21
N CYS A 289 0.36 -6.16 11.26
CA CYS A 289 1.04 -6.42 12.52
C CYS A 289 1.79 -7.74 12.36
N GLY A 290 3.11 -7.64 12.22
CA GLY A 290 4.05 -8.75 12.06
C GLY A 290 5.33 -8.27 11.41
#